data_AF-A0A0F9JQ64-F1
#
_entry.id   AF-A0A0F9JQ64-F1
#
_cell.length_a   1.000
_cell.length_b   1.000
_cell.length_c   1.000
_cell.angle_alpha   90.00
_cell.angle_beta   90.00
_cell.angle_gamma   90.00
#
_symmetry.space_group_name_H-M   'P 1'
#
loop_
_entity.id
_entity.type
_entity.pdbx_description
1 polymer ?
#
loop_
_entity_poly.entity_id
_entity_poly.type
_entity_poly.pdbx_seq_one_letter_code
_entity_poly.pdbx_strand_id
1 'polypeptide(L)'
;MKLYFRELTVDDIPDIQEISKNIWDGEDYIPQVIEKWLQDKNCLNYGAFIDEEFNEIVGFGRVKLYDDKLAWLEGGRVSVKYQKQGIGRKIMNYAIDYAYKVKADIAQFDTSSKNQGSNALAKFYGFKKKKSMNVLNAERKDIKQFKPISLDVKKVMVKEAKELYKHFDIGLGEEVSIGWSYIPLKNLSDDGNSWYVVNSKAILQKVKFKSTSIQESPGAKDVWMIT
;
A
#
# COMPACT_ATOMS: atom_id res chain seq x y z
N MET A 1 16.09 20.54 -12.72
CA MET A 1 16.53 20.46 -11.31
C MET A 1 17.24 19.14 -11.05
N LYS A 2 18.48 19.18 -10.53
CA LYS A 2 19.17 18.00 -9.96
C LYS A 2 18.50 17.67 -8.62
N LEU A 3 18.39 16.39 -8.29
CA LEU A 3 17.87 15.93 -7.00
C LEU A 3 18.91 15.03 -6.35
N TYR A 4 18.92 15.05 -5.04
CA TYR A 4 19.76 14.23 -4.19
C TYR A 4 18.87 13.30 -3.36
N PHE A 5 19.35 12.09 -3.11
CA PHE A 5 18.56 11.07 -2.44
C PHE A 5 19.37 10.46 -1.31
N ARG A 6 18.72 10.27 -0.16
CA ARG A 6 19.24 9.51 0.97
C ARG A 6 18.11 8.78 1.67
N GLU A 7 18.50 7.83 2.52
CA GLU A 7 17.58 7.21 3.46
C GLU A 7 17.04 8.24 4.44
N LEU A 8 15.75 8.11 4.77
CA LEU A 8 15.06 8.95 5.74
C LEU A 8 15.40 8.52 7.16
N THR A 9 15.35 9.50 8.06
CA THR A 9 15.60 9.36 9.49
C THR A 9 14.41 9.91 10.27
N VAL A 10 14.41 9.69 11.59
CA VAL A 10 13.37 10.24 12.48
C VAL A 10 13.31 11.77 12.46
N ASP A 11 14.42 12.44 12.15
CA ASP A 11 14.50 13.90 12.08
C ASP A 11 13.75 14.46 10.86
N ASP A 12 13.47 13.62 9.85
CA ASP A 12 12.72 14.00 8.64
C ASP A 12 11.20 13.95 8.84
N ILE A 13 10.71 13.38 9.96
CA ILE A 13 9.27 13.19 10.21
C ILE A 13 8.46 14.49 10.11
N PRO A 14 8.88 15.63 10.70
CA PRO A 14 8.13 16.88 10.61
C PRO A 14 7.88 17.32 9.16
N ASP A 15 8.89 17.20 8.30
CA ASP A 15 8.77 17.60 6.90
C ASP A 15 7.93 16.61 6.08
N ILE A 16 8.04 15.31 6.37
CA ILE A 16 7.19 14.27 5.76
C ILE A 16 5.72 14.51 6.09
N GLN A 17 5.42 14.85 7.36
CA GLN A 17 4.07 15.22 7.79
C GLN A 17 3.59 16.49 7.09
N GLU A 18 4.46 17.51 6.97
CA GLU A 18 4.15 18.76 6.27
C GLU A 18 3.81 18.53 4.78
N ILE A 19 4.54 17.64 4.09
CA ILE A 19 4.24 17.26 2.70
C ILE A 19 2.89 16.54 2.61
N SER A 20 2.59 15.67 3.57
CA SER A 20 1.42 14.78 3.53
C SER A 20 0.12 15.47 3.95
N LYS A 21 0.18 16.51 4.79
CA LYS A 21 -1.01 17.12 5.42
C LYS A 21 -2.09 17.64 4.45
N ASN A 22 -1.70 18.01 3.23
CA ASN A 22 -2.60 18.57 2.22
C ASN A 22 -2.91 17.58 1.09
N ILE A 23 -2.42 16.34 1.18
CA ILE A 23 -2.67 15.32 0.18
C ILE A 23 -4.05 14.71 0.45
N TRP A 24 -4.84 14.57 -0.61
CA TRP A 24 -6.21 14.02 -0.57
C TRP A 24 -7.09 14.67 0.51
N ASP A 25 -7.11 15.99 0.54
CA ASP A 25 -7.91 16.78 1.49
C ASP A 25 -7.60 16.48 2.97
N GLY A 26 -6.39 16.01 3.26
CA GLY A 26 -5.91 15.69 4.60
C GLY A 26 -6.08 14.22 5.00
N GLU A 27 -6.62 13.39 4.11
CA GLU A 27 -6.85 11.96 4.34
C GLU A 27 -5.63 11.08 4.02
N ASP A 28 -4.43 11.67 3.95
CA ASP A 28 -3.21 10.90 3.73
C ASP A 28 -2.89 10.01 4.95
N TYR A 29 -2.55 8.75 4.69
CA TYR A 29 -2.23 7.79 5.75
C TYR A 29 -0.78 7.91 6.26
N ILE A 30 0.11 8.58 5.51
CA ILE A 30 1.53 8.69 5.85
C ILE A 30 1.80 9.15 7.29
N PRO A 31 1.14 10.21 7.82
CA PRO A 31 1.35 10.64 9.20
C PRO A 31 1.09 9.55 10.25
N GLN A 32 0.25 8.55 9.93
CA GLN A 32 -0.13 7.47 10.84
C GLN A 32 0.89 6.32 10.86
N VAL A 33 1.77 6.24 9.85
CA VAL A 33 2.64 5.06 9.63
C VAL A 33 4.12 5.39 9.57
N ILE A 34 4.50 6.65 9.37
CA ILE A 34 5.89 7.02 9.07
C ILE A 34 6.87 6.61 10.18
N GLU A 35 6.52 6.82 11.45
CA GLU A 35 7.35 6.41 12.59
C GLU A 35 7.67 4.91 12.56
N LYS A 36 6.65 4.09 12.26
CA LYS A 36 6.81 2.65 12.14
C LYS A 36 7.65 2.29 10.91
N TRP A 37 7.40 2.94 9.77
CA TRP A 37 8.12 2.66 8.53
C TRP A 37 9.63 2.84 8.70
N LEU A 38 10.06 3.85 9.44
CA LEU A 38 11.47 4.12 9.74
C LEU A 38 12.12 3.07 10.66
N GLN A 39 11.33 2.20 11.30
CA GLN A 39 11.82 1.10 12.15
C GLN A 39 11.87 -0.25 11.39
N ASP A 40 11.25 -0.35 10.22
CA ASP A 40 11.19 -1.58 9.44
C ASP A 40 12.55 -1.90 8.78
N LYS A 41 13.01 -3.15 8.90
CA LYS A 41 14.37 -3.54 8.48
C LYS A 41 14.47 -4.05 7.04
N ASN A 42 13.36 -4.46 6.42
CA ASN A 42 13.36 -5.01 5.05
C ASN A 42 12.73 -4.04 4.04
N CYS A 43 13.18 -2.78 4.10
CA CYS A 43 12.73 -1.74 3.20
C CYS A 43 13.78 -0.64 3.06
N LEU A 44 13.55 0.24 2.11
CA LEU A 44 14.19 1.54 1.98
C LEU A 44 13.12 2.63 2.09
N ASN A 45 13.24 3.52 3.06
CA ASN A 45 12.49 4.77 3.11
C ASN A 45 13.42 5.89 2.65
N TYR A 46 13.07 6.63 1.59
CA TYR A 46 14.00 7.58 0.99
C TYR A 46 13.37 8.94 0.73
N GLY A 47 14.18 9.98 0.92
CA GLY A 47 13.82 11.37 0.63
C GLY A 47 14.49 11.86 -0.65
N ALA A 48 13.87 12.84 -1.29
CA ALA A 48 14.41 13.59 -2.42
C ALA A 48 14.65 15.05 -1.98
N PHE A 49 15.84 15.57 -2.26
CA PHE A 49 16.33 16.86 -1.79
C PHE A 49 16.86 17.70 -2.96
N ILE A 50 16.84 19.03 -2.81
CA ILE A 50 17.26 19.98 -3.87
C ILE A 50 18.76 20.30 -3.86
N ASP A 51 19.45 20.02 -2.77
CA ASP A 51 20.89 20.26 -2.58
C ASP A 51 21.61 19.06 -1.94
N GLU A 52 22.95 19.08 -1.99
CA GLU A 52 23.82 18.03 -1.44
C GLU A 52 23.90 18.03 0.09
N GLU A 53 23.47 19.12 0.72
CA GLU A 53 23.44 19.27 2.18
C GLU A 53 22.14 18.69 2.78
N PHE A 54 21.18 18.29 1.93
CA PHE A 54 19.89 17.72 2.31
C PHE A 54 19.01 18.68 3.14
N ASN A 55 19.08 19.98 2.85
CA ASN A 55 18.40 21.01 3.67
C ASN A 55 16.86 21.00 3.52
N GLU A 56 16.33 20.64 2.36
CA GLU A 56 14.89 20.64 2.10
C GLU A 56 14.45 19.36 1.37
N ILE A 57 13.54 18.62 2.01
CA ILE A 57 12.87 17.49 1.38
C ILE A 57 11.74 17.98 0.47
N VAL A 58 11.79 17.59 -0.80
CA VAL A 58 10.80 17.97 -1.83
C VAL A 58 9.89 16.82 -2.24
N GLY A 59 10.18 15.62 -1.75
CA GLY A 59 9.36 14.44 -1.89
C GLY A 59 10.02 13.23 -1.25
N PHE A 60 9.29 12.13 -1.19
CA PHE A 60 9.77 10.89 -0.60
C PHE A 60 9.07 9.68 -1.22
N GLY A 61 9.57 8.50 -0.89
CA GLY A 61 8.93 7.23 -1.21
C GLY A 61 9.49 6.10 -0.35
N ARG A 62 8.93 4.92 -0.55
CA ARG A 62 9.37 3.70 0.12
C ARG A 62 9.41 2.52 -0.85
N VAL A 63 10.37 1.64 -0.64
CA VAL A 63 10.45 0.31 -1.27
C VAL A 63 10.49 -0.74 -0.18
N LYS A 64 9.46 -1.57 -0.07
CA LYS A 64 9.40 -2.70 0.86
C LYS A 64 9.68 -4.01 0.13
N LEU A 65 10.52 -4.86 0.69
CA LEU A 65 10.87 -6.14 0.09
C LEU A 65 10.07 -7.27 0.72
N TYR A 66 9.39 -8.04 -0.12
CA TYR A 66 8.76 -9.29 0.25
C TYR A 66 9.60 -10.46 -0.26
N ASP A 67 10.20 -11.19 0.70
CA ASP A 67 11.04 -12.37 0.47
C ASP A 67 12.15 -12.16 -0.56
N ASP A 68 12.65 -10.93 -0.64
CA ASP A 68 13.69 -10.45 -1.55
C ASP A 68 13.38 -10.63 -3.05
N LYS A 69 12.16 -11.06 -3.40
CA LYS A 69 11.72 -11.28 -4.79
C LYS A 69 10.79 -10.19 -5.28
N LEU A 70 10.00 -9.60 -4.39
CA LEU A 70 9.01 -8.58 -4.75
C LEU A 70 9.33 -7.28 -4.04
N ALA A 71 9.64 -6.25 -4.83
CA ALA A 71 9.77 -4.88 -4.36
C ALA A 71 8.42 -4.16 -4.48
N TRP A 72 7.81 -3.87 -3.33
CA TRP A 72 6.57 -3.10 -3.24
C TRP A 72 6.91 -1.62 -3.11
N LEU A 73 6.55 -0.83 -4.11
CA LEU A 73 6.80 0.61 -4.14
C LEU A 73 5.59 1.32 -3.56
N GLU A 74 5.78 2.13 -2.53
CA GLU A 74 4.68 2.75 -1.79
C GLU A 74 5.03 4.15 -1.28
N GLY A 75 4.03 4.87 -0.79
CA GLY A 75 4.22 6.16 -0.11
C GLY A 75 4.78 7.31 -0.96
N GLY A 76 4.86 7.17 -2.29
CA GLY A 76 5.40 8.21 -3.15
C GLY A 76 4.63 9.53 -3.03
N ARG A 77 5.30 10.61 -2.58
CA ARG A 77 4.75 11.97 -2.49
C ARG A 77 5.73 13.01 -3.03
N VAL A 78 5.17 14.09 -3.56
CA VAL A 78 5.91 15.29 -3.96
C VAL A 78 5.24 16.47 -3.28
N SER A 79 6.03 17.29 -2.60
CA SER A 79 5.59 18.54 -1.98
C SER A 79 4.81 19.38 -3.00
N VAL A 80 3.66 19.92 -2.59
CA VAL A 80 2.75 20.68 -3.48
C VAL A 80 3.47 21.82 -4.20
N LYS A 81 4.43 22.47 -3.52
CA LYS A 81 5.28 23.55 -4.07
C LYS A 81 6.11 23.11 -5.29
N TYR A 82 6.42 21.82 -5.37
CA TYR A 82 7.34 21.26 -6.36
C TYR A 82 6.69 20.27 -7.35
N GLN A 83 5.37 20.14 -7.31
CA GLN A 83 4.63 19.29 -8.25
C GLN A 83 4.73 19.80 -9.70
N LYS A 84 4.48 18.90 -10.66
CA LYS A 84 4.54 19.18 -12.11
C LYS A 84 5.93 19.59 -12.64
N GLN A 85 6.99 19.43 -11.84
CA GLN A 85 8.38 19.69 -12.23
C GLN A 85 9.18 18.42 -12.58
N GLY A 86 8.49 17.26 -12.71
CA GLY A 86 9.13 15.98 -13.02
C GLY A 86 9.78 15.25 -11.83
N ILE A 87 9.61 15.75 -10.61
CA ILE A 87 10.16 15.12 -9.38
C ILE A 87 9.58 13.72 -9.16
N GLY A 88 8.28 13.53 -9.37
CA GLY A 88 7.65 12.21 -9.22
C GLY A 88 8.26 11.14 -10.14
N ARG A 89 8.74 11.54 -11.33
CA ARG A 89 9.52 10.62 -12.19
C ARG A 89 10.82 10.22 -11.52
N LYS A 90 11.60 11.18 -11.03
CA LYS A 90 12.88 10.91 -10.36
C LYS A 90 12.71 10.06 -9.09
N ILE A 91 11.66 10.29 -8.30
CA ILE A 91 11.33 9.47 -7.13
C ILE A 91 11.02 8.03 -7.55
N MET A 92 10.18 7.82 -8.56
CA MET A 92 9.86 6.49 -9.07
C MET A 92 11.11 5.79 -9.66
N ASN A 93 11.95 6.54 -10.38
CA ASN A 93 13.22 6.02 -10.91
C ASN A 93 14.11 5.48 -9.79
N TYR A 94 14.27 6.26 -8.71
CA TYR A 94 15.12 5.86 -7.58
C TYR A 94 14.62 4.59 -6.90
N ALA A 95 13.30 4.43 -6.76
CA ALA A 95 12.69 3.19 -6.27
C ALA A 95 12.96 1.99 -7.19
N ILE A 96 12.83 2.17 -8.51
CA ILE A 96 13.11 1.12 -9.51
C ILE A 96 14.60 0.74 -9.50
N ASP A 97 15.50 1.73 -9.47
CA ASP A 97 16.94 1.51 -9.40
C ASP A 97 17.32 0.73 -8.13
N TYR A 98 16.68 1.03 -6.99
CA TYR A 98 16.85 0.26 -5.77
C TYR A 98 16.35 -1.18 -5.92
N ALA A 99 15.18 -1.40 -6.54
CA ALA A 99 14.67 -2.75 -6.81
C ALA A 99 15.65 -3.57 -7.67
N TYR A 100 16.28 -2.97 -8.68
CA TYR A 100 17.36 -3.60 -9.45
C TYR A 100 18.61 -3.87 -8.59
N LYS A 101 19.03 -2.90 -7.77
CA LYS A 101 20.21 -3.01 -6.90
C LYS A 101 20.10 -4.21 -5.95
N VAL A 102 18.91 -4.43 -5.37
CA VAL A 102 18.65 -5.56 -4.47
C VAL A 102 18.26 -6.84 -5.21
N LYS A 103 18.26 -6.82 -6.55
CA LYS A 103 17.94 -7.96 -7.41
C LYS A 103 16.54 -8.55 -7.18
N ALA A 104 15.56 -7.69 -6.91
CA ALA A 104 14.17 -8.13 -6.86
C ALA A 104 13.73 -8.61 -8.25
N ASP A 105 12.99 -9.71 -8.30
CA ASP A 105 12.46 -10.28 -9.55
C ASP A 105 11.38 -9.37 -10.18
N ILE A 106 10.60 -8.69 -9.33
CA ILE A 106 9.49 -7.84 -9.76
C ILE A 106 9.32 -6.64 -8.84
N ALA A 107 9.06 -5.47 -9.44
CA ALA A 107 8.56 -4.29 -8.75
C ALA A 107 7.05 -4.15 -8.96
N GLN A 108 6.29 -3.89 -7.90
CA GLN A 108 4.85 -3.70 -7.94
C GLN A 108 4.43 -2.50 -7.08
N PHE A 109 3.35 -1.84 -7.47
CA PHE A 109 2.65 -0.87 -6.65
C PHE A 109 1.18 -0.85 -7.08
N ASP A 110 0.32 -0.31 -6.24
CA ASP A 110 -1.05 0.00 -6.61
C ASP A 110 -1.29 1.50 -6.64
N THR A 111 -2.34 1.89 -7.37
CA THR A 111 -2.77 3.28 -7.43
C THR A 111 -4.24 3.33 -7.81
N SER A 112 -4.94 4.36 -7.33
CA SER A 112 -6.29 4.65 -7.77
C SER A 112 -6.36 4.84 -9.30
N SER A 113 -7.41 4.33 -9.93
CA SER A 113 -7.72 4.56 -11.34
C SER A 113 -7.94 6.05 -11.66
N LYS A 114 -8.25 6.87 -10.64
CA LYS A 114 -8.41 8.33 -10.77
C LYS A 114 -7.09 9.09 -10.61
N ASN A 115 -6.01 8.45 -10.14
CA ASN A 115 -4.73 9.12 -9.94
C ASN A 115 -3.95 9.21 -11.26
N GLN A 116 -4.26 10.21 -12.07
CA GLN A 116 -3.67 10.39 -13.40
C GLN A 116 -2.13 10.50 -13.35
N GLY A 117 -1.58 11.13 -12.31
CA GLY A 117 -0.13 11.28 -12.13
C GLY A 117 0.57 9.92 -12.00
N SER A 118 0.13 9.10 -11.04
CA SER A 118 0.71 7.76 -10.83
C SER A 118 0.45 6.82 -12.01
N ASN A 119 -0.72 6.90 -12.67
CA ASN A 119 -0.99 6.10 -13.88
C ASN A 119 -0.07 6.50 -15.05
N ALA A 120 0.21 7.80 -15.23
CA ALA A 120 1.16 8.27 -16.22
C ALA A 120 2.59 7.82 -15.91
N LEU A 121 3.00 7.82 -14.63
CA LEU A 121 4.28 7.26 -14.20
C LEU A 121 4.38 5.76 -14.48
N ALA A 122 3.33 4.99 -14.15
CA ALA A 122 3.25 3.56 -14.44
C ALA A 122 3.54 3.28 -15.92
N LYS A 123 2.84 3.98 -16.81
CA LYS A 123 3.01 3.86 -18.26
C LYS A 123 4.41 4.26 -18.72
N PHE A 124 4.94 5.36 -18.19
CA PHE A 124 6.26 5.87 -18.56
C PHE A 124 7.38 4.86 -18.24
N TYR A 125 7.31 4.21 -17.07
CA TYR A 125 8.29 3.20 -16.65
C TYR A 125 7.98 1.78 -17.13
N GLY A 126 6.93 1.59 -17.94
CA GLY A 126 6.60 0.30 -18.54
C GLY A 126 5.90 -0.69 -17.60
N PHE A 127 5.36 -0.25 -16.47
CA PHE A 127 4.51 -1.09 -15.63
C PHE A 127 3.26 -1.53 -16.38
N LYS A 128 2.83 -2.77 -16.12
CA LYS A 128 1.61 -3.36 -16.69
C LYS A 128 0.59 -3.59 -15.58
N LYS A 129 -0.67 -3.26 -15.85
CA LYS A 129 -1.77 -3.56 -14.92
C LYS A 129 -1.88 -5.08 -14.74
N LYS A 130 -1.79 -5.54 -13.48
CA LYS A 130 -1.82 -6.95 -13.11
C LYS A 130 -3.14 -7.37 -12.45
N LYS A 131 -3.62 -6.58 -11.48
CA LYS A 131 -4.88 -6.79 -10.76
C LYS A 131 -5.66 -5.48 -10.63
N SER A 132 -6.91 -5.58 -10.19
CA SER A 132 -7.69 -4.43 -9.72
C SER A 132 -8.66 -4.88 -8.65
N MET A 133 -8.94 -3.96 -7.73
CA MET A 133 -10.02 -4.08 -6.76
C MET A 133 -10.98 -2.90 -6.92
N ASN A 134 -12.21 -3.08 -6.44
CA ASN A 134 -13.18 -2.00 -6.31
C ASN A 134 -13.37 -1.69 -4.84
N VAL A 135 -13.41 -0.39 -4.52
CA VAL A 135 -13.70 0.07 -3.17
C VAL A 135 -15.15 0.52 -3.11
N LEU A 136 -15.90 -0.08 -2.19
CA LEU A 136 -17.29 0.23 -1.93
C LEU A 136 -17.39 0.78 -0.52
N ASN A 137 -17.85 2.03 -0.40
CA ASN A 137 -18.05 2.70 0.88
C ASN A 137 -19.54 2.99 1.06
N ALA A 138 -20.06 2.73 2.25
CA ALA A 138 -21.43 3.04 2.62
C ALA A 138 -21.50 3.43 4.08
N GLU A 139 -22.30 4.44 4.38
CA GLU A 139 -22.68 4.76 5.76
C GLU A 139 -23.61 3.68 6.30
N ARG A 140 -23.38 3.23 7.54
CA ARG A 140 -24.17 2.14 8.12
C ARG A 140 -25.68 2.42 8.11
N LYS A 141 -26.07 3.68 8.31
CA LYS A 141 -27.47 4.13 8.28
C LYS A 141 -28.15 3.95 6.91
N ASP A 142 -27.36 3.90 5.83
CA ASP A 142 -27.87 3.80 4.46
C ASP A 142 -27.92 2.34 3.97
N ILE A 143 -27.32 1.40 4.72
CA ILE A 143 -27.35 -0.02 4.42
C ILE A 143 -28.73 -0.60 4.79
N LYS A 144 -29.49 -0.98 3.76
CA LYS A 144 -30.79 -1.65 3.92
C LYS A 144 -30.61 -3.16 3.82
N GLN A 145 -31.18 -3.89 4.79
CA GLN A 145 -31.26 -5.33 4.71
C GLN A 145 -32.30 -5.73 3.65
N PHE A 146 -31.85 -6.39 2.58
CA PHE A 146 -32.76 -7.11 1.68
C PHE A 146 -33.19 -8.44 2.31
N LYS A 147 -34.11 -9.16 1.65
CA LYS A 147 -34.62 -10.47 2.10
C LYS A 147 -33.49 -11.30 2.74
N PRO A 148 -33.70 -11.90 3.94
CA PRO A 148 -32.68 -12.69 4.60
C PRO A 148 -32.10 -13.73 3.64
N ILE A 149 -30.80 -13.65 3.38
CA ILE A 149 -30.06 -14.67 2.64
C ILE A 149 -29.45 -15.60 3.68
N SER A 150 -29.75 -16.89 3.57
CA SER A 150 -29.02 -17.89 4.35
C SER A 150 -27.63 -18.05 3.75
N LEU A 151 -26.62 -17.67 4.52
CA LEU A 151 -25.21 -17.82 4.16
C LEU A 151 -24.57 -18.78 5.16
N ASP A 152 -23.86 -19.78 4.65
CA ASP A 152 -22.93 -20.57 5.47
C ASP A 152 -21.64 -19.76 5.61
N VAL A 153 -21.38 -19.25 6.83
CA VAL A 153 -20.20 -18.42 7.12
C VAL A 153 -19.39 -19.08 8.22
N LYS A 154 -18.23 -19.63 7.87
CA LYS A 154 -17.33 -20.30 8.81
C LYS A 154 -16.06 -19.47 9.00
N LYS A 155 -15.75 -19.11 10.25
CA LYS A 155 -14.43 -18.53 10.57
C LYS A 155 -13.34 -19.58 10.41
N VAL A 156 -12.25 -19.22 9.74
CA VAL A 156 -11.09 -20.10 9.50
C VAL A 156 -9.80 -19.48 10.01
N MET A 157 -8.83 -20.33 10.32
CA MET A 157 -7.49 -19.88 10.72
C MET A 157 -6.71 -19.38 9.50
N VAL A 158 -5.73 -18.48 9.69
CA VAL A 158 -4.92 -17.96 8.57
C VAL A 158 -4.21 -19.07 7.77
N LYS A 159 -3.81 -20.17 8.42
CA LYS A 159 -3.23 -21.34 7.75
C LYS A 159 -4.24 -22.01 6.82
N GLU A 160 -5.49 -22.17 7.25
CA GLU A 160 -6.57 -22.72 6.43
C GLU A 160 -6.92 -21.74 5.29
N ALA A 161 -6.99 -20.44 5.56
CA ALA A 161 -7.19 -19.41 4.53
C ALA A 161 -6.11 -19.45 3.44
N LYS A 162 -4.83 -19.60 3.80
CA LYS A 162 -3.73 -19.75 2.85
C LYS A 162 -3.91 -20.94 1.91
N GLU A 163 -4.34 -22.09 2.44
CA GLU A 163 -4.62 -23.26 1.61
C GLU A 163 -5.84 -23.05 0.72
N LEU A 164 -6.88 -22.39 1.21
CA LEU A 164 -8.06 -22.08 0.43
C LEU A 164 -7.73 -21.13 -0.73
N TYR A 165 -6.99 -20.04 -0.51
CA TYR A 165 -6.62 -19.11 -1.59
C TYR A 165 -5.92 -19.78 -2.78
N LYS A 166 -5.19 -20.89 -2.59
CA LYS A 166 -4.57 -21.65 -3.69
C LYS A 166 -5.58 -22.29 -4.65
N HIS A 167 -6.83 -22.47 -4.20
CA HIS A 167 -7.92 -23.07 -4.96
C HIS A 167 -8.90 -22.03 -5.52
N PHE A 168 -8.69 -20.76 -5.19
CA PHE A 168 -9.52 -19.65 -5.64
C PHE A 168 -8.83 -18.89 -6.77
N ASP A 169 -9.63 -18.27 -7.63
CA ASP A 169 -9.10 -17.31 -8.60
C ASP A 169 -8.71 -16.02 -7.89
N ILE A 170 -7.42 -15.88 -7.59
CA ILE A 170 -6.82 -14.67 -7.03
C ILE A 170 -6.21 -13.77 -8.11
N GLY A 171 -6.42 -14.07 -9.39
CA GLY A 171 -5.76 -13.42 -10.52
C GLY A 171 -4.28 -13.80 -10.69
N LEU A 172 -3.57 -13.08 -11.56
CA LEU A 172 -2.17 -13.39 -11.91
C LEU A 172 -1.22 -13.26 -10.71
N GLY A 173 -0.37 -14.26 -10.48
CA GLY A 173 0.61 -14.26 -9.38
C GLY A 173 0.02 -14.66 -8.02
N GLU A 174 0.88 -14.83 -7.02
CA GLU A 174 0.50 -15.39 -5.71
C GLU A 174 0.18 -14.33 -4.64
N GLU A 175 0.01 -13.07 -5.03
CA GLU A 175 -0.28 -11.98 -4.10
C GLU A 175 -1.79 -11.79 -3.90
N VAL A 176 -2.23 -11.68 -2.65
CA VAL A 176 -3.64 -11.43 -2.31
C VAL A 176 -3.82 -9.98 -1.87
N SER A 177 -4.99 -9.42 -2.17
CA SER A 177 -5.35 -8.08 -1.67
C SER A 177 -5.56 -8.14 -0.17
N ILE A 178 -5.02 -7.15 0.53
CA ILE A 178 -5.23 -6.92 1.97
C ILE A 178 -5.81 -5.51 2.22
N GLY A 179 -6.51 -4.96 1.23
CA GLY A 179 -7.00 -3.58 1.22
C GLY A 179 -6.22 -2.78 0.18
N TRP A 180 -5.68 -1.63 0.56
CA TRP A 180 -4.86 -0.74 -0.29
C TRP A 180 -3.45 -1.28 -0.60
N SER A 181 -3.27 -2.61 -0.55
CA SER A 181 -2.00 -3.25 -0.87
C SER A 181 -2.21 -4.71 -1.26
N TYR A 182 -1.21 -5.28 -1.93
CA TYR A 182 -1.14 -6.71 -2.21
C TYR A 182 0.11 -7.29 -1.55
N ILE A 183 -0.01 -8.47 -0.96
CA ILE A 183 1.11 -9.18 -0.33
C ILE A 183 1.18 -10.62 -0.84
N PRO A 184 2.37 -11.24 -0.93
CA PRO A 184 2.44 -12.65 -1.28
C PRO A 184 1.68 -13.50 -0.26
N LEU A 185 0.96 -14.51 -0.75
CA LEU A 185 0.07 -15.35 0.04
C LEU A 185 0.78 -15.98 1.25
N LYS A 186 2.04 -16.36 1.10
CA LYS A 186 2.86 -16.93 2.19
C LYS A 186 3.10 -15.94 3.34
N ASN A 187 3.06 -14.63 3.10
CA ASN A 187 3.25 -13.57 4.10
C ASN A 187 1.95 -13.19 4.82
N LEU A 188 0.81 -13.76 4.42
CA LEU A 188 -0.46 -13.55 5.12
C LEU A 188 -0.30 -13.97 6.60
N SER A 189 -0.74 -13.12 7.53
CA SER A 189 -0.63 -13.37 8.96
C SER A 189 -1.91 -12.96 9.66
N ASP A 190 -2.28 -13.64 10.74
CA ASP A 190 -3.45 -13.31 11.56
C ASP A 190 -3.26 -12.10 12.46
N ASP A 191 -2.08 -11.50 12.46
CA ASP A 191 -1.84 -10.22 13.10
C ASP A 191 -2.80 -9.19 12.49
N GLY A 192 -3.77 -8.75 13.30
CA GLY A 192 -4.77 -7.75 12.94
C GLY A 192 -5.82 -8.14 11.89
N ASN A 193 -5.99 -9.42 11.56
CA ASN A 193 -6.96 -9.86 10.55
C ASN A 193 -7.72 -11.13 10.95
N SER A 194 -8.88 -11.38 10.35
CA SER A 194 -9.66 -12.61 10.51
C SER A 194 -10.30 -13.04 9.19
N TRP A 195 -10.35 -14.34 8.93
CA TRP A 195 -10.89 -14.90 7.69
C TRP A 195 -12.16 -15.69 7.93
N TYR A 196 -13.06 -15.59 6.98
CA TYR A 196 -14.32 -16.31 6.94
C TYR A 196 -14.53 -16.89 5.55
N VAL A 197 -14.93 -18.15 5.48
CA VAL A 197 -15.35 -18.80 4.23
C VAL A 197 -16.86 -18.67 4.13
N VAL A 198 -17.32 -18.17 2.98
CA VAL A 198 -18.74 -17.94 2.70
C VAL A 198 -19.20 -18.92 1.62
N ASN A 199 -20.15 -19.79 1.96
CA ASN A 199 -20.71 -20.83 1.09
C ASN A 199 -19.67 -21.72 0.39
N SER A 200 -18.47 -21.87 0.99
CA SER A 200 -17.31 -22.53 0.36
C SER A 200 -16.90 -21.96 -1.01
N LYS A 201 -17.28 -20.71 -1.30
CA LYS A 201 -17.15 -20.07 -2.62
C LYS A 201 -16.52 -18.68 -2.60
N ALA A 202 -16.43 -18.06 -1.43
CA ALA A 202 -15.76 -16.78 -1.22
C ALA A 202 -14.97 -16.82 0.08
N ILE A 203 -13.87 -16.06 0.14
CA ILE A 203 -13.14 -15.78 1.37
C ILE A 203 -13.39 -14.32 1.70
N LEU A 204 -13.75 -14.05 2.95
CA LEU A 204 -13.92 -12.71 3.49
C LEU A 204 -12.85 -12.47 4.54
N GLN A 205 -11.99 -11.50 4.30
CA GLN A 205 -11.06 -10.97 5.30
C GLN A 205 -11.68 -9.77 6.00
N LYS A 206 -11.77 -9.83 7.32
CA LYS A 206 -12.12 -8.71 8.19
C LYS A 206 -10.84 -8.13 8.78
N VAL A 207 -10.66 -6.82 8.62
CA VAL A 207 -9.52 -6.09 9.16
C VAL A 207 -9.84 -5.57 10.55
N LYS A 208 -8.91 -5.73 11.50
CA LYS A 208 -9.02 -5.18 12.85
C LYS A 208 -8.71 -3.68 12.86
N PHE A 209 -9.51 -2.91 13.61
CA PHE A 209 -9.20 -1.53 13.96
C PHE A 209 -7.81 -1.42 14.60
N LYS A 210 -7.02 -0.42 14.16
CA LYS A 210 -5.62 -0.22 14.60
C LYS A 210 -4.73 -1.44 14.40
N SER A 211 -5.01 -2.26 13.39
CA SER A 211 -4.05 -3.27 12.99
C SER A 211 -2.75 -2.58 12.59
N THR A 212 -1.65 -2.95 13.24
CA THR A 212 -0.32 -2.47 12.85
C THR A 212 0.30 -3.37 11.78
N SER A 213 -0.25 -4.55 11.51
CA SER A 213 0.32 -5.54 10.58
C SER A 213 0.20 -5.18 9.10
N ILE A 214 -0.69 -4.24 8.79
CA ILE A 214 -1.00 -3.76 7.44
C ILE A 214 -0.69 -2.26 7.36
N GLN A 215 -0.40 -1.77 6.14
CA GLN A 215 -0.02 -0.37 5.92
C GLN A 215 -1.16 0.59 6.32
N GLU A 216 -2.40 0.26 5.96
CA GLU A 216 -3.57 1.07 6.26
C GLU A 216 -4.60 0.24 7.03
N SER A 217 -5.22 0.81 8.05
CA SER A 217 -6.21 0.12 8.89
C SER A 217 -7.49 0.96 9.02
N PRO A 218 -8.67 0.33 9.20
CA PRO A 218 -9.91 1.06 9.42
C PRO A 218 -9.78 2.00 10.62
N GLY A 219 -10.47 3.14 10.57
CA GLY A 219 -10.67 4.02 11.71
C GLY A 219 -11.63 3.41 12.74
N ALA A 220 -11.80 4.09 13.89
CA ALA A 220 -12.54 3.53 15.03
C ALA A 220 -14.03 3.29 14.75
N LYS A 221 -14.55 3.97 13.72
CA LYS A 221 -15.94 3.91 13.29
C LYS A 221 -16.14 3.09 12.03
N ASP A 222 -15.05 2.57 11.46
CA ASP A 222 -15.07 1.90 10.17
C ASP A 222 -14.99 0.38 10.34
N VAL A 223 -15.57 -0.33 9.37
CA VAL A 223 -15.43 -1.77 9.24
C VAL A 223 -14.95 -2.06 7.83
N TRP A 224 -13.75 -2.60 7.71
CA TRP A 224 -13.20 -3.01 6.41
C TRP A 224 -13.37 -4.51 6.22
N MET A 225 -13.89 -4.86 5.05
CA MET A 225 -14.09 -6.22 4.59
C MET A 225 -13.47 -6.33 3.20
N ILE A 226 -12.66 -7.37 2.98
CA ILE A 226 -11.95 -7.63 1.73
C ILE A 226 -12.37 -9.02 1.24
N THR A 227 -12.62 -9.15 -0.05
CA THR A 227 -13.07 -10.38 -0.70
C THR A 227 -12.11 -10.78 -1.80
#